data_AF-A0A7J3D5B9-F1
#
_entry.id   AF-A0A7J3D5B9-F1
#
_cell.length_a   1.000
_cell.length_b   1.000
_cell.length_c   1.000
_cell.angle_alpha   90.00
_cell.angle_beta   90.00
_cell.angle_gamma   90.00
#
_symmetry.space_group_name_H-M   'P 1'
#
loop_
_entity.id
_entity.type
_entity.pdbx_description
1 polymer ?
#
loop_
_entity_poly.entity_id
_entity_poly.type
_entity_poly.pdbx_seq_one_letter_code
_entity_poly.pdbx_strand_id
1 'polypeptide(L)'
;MESALVFFVSPHALQGALKDACTALGKGRQCCLAREITKIHEEFWRGTLGEALEEFTSRAVRGEFTLVIEGANLKDANNVSDEEVKNLLQKFVEDGMSPSRAADHIAKLYRLPKKQVYNMSLEEFKHFKLNKETL
;
A
#
# COMPACT_ATOMS: atom_id res chain seq x y z
N MET A 1 -2.53 -2.48 1.46
CA MET A 1 -3.73 -2.28 2.31
C MET A 1 -4.64 -1.34 1.56
N GLU A 2 -5.85 -1.77 1.19
CA GLU A 2 -6.76 -0.96 0.34
C GLU A 2 -7.43 0.19 1.10
N SER A 3 -7.57 0.06 2.42
CA SER A 3 -8.21 1.05 3.28
C SER A 3 -7.19 2.01 3.90
N ALA A 4 -7.68 3.17 4.34
CA ALA A 4 -6.89 4.11 5.12
C ALA A 4 -6.34 3.45 6.39
N LEU A 5 -5.14 3.84 6.77
CA LEU A 5 -4.45 3.37 7.96
C LEU A 5 -4.58 4.42 9.05
N VAL A 6 -4.95 4.02 10.26
CA VAL A 6 -5.12 4.93 11.40
C VAL A 6 -4.15 4.51 12.49
N PHE A 7 -3.32 5.46 12.93
CA PHE A 7 -2.33 5.27 13.98
C PHE A 7 -2.55 6.29 15.09
N PHE A 8 -2.49 5.83 16.34
CA PHE A 8 -2.38 6.71 17.50
C PHE A 8 -0.90 6.85 17.84
N VAL A 9 -0.40 8.09 17.82
CA VAL A 9 1.02 8.36 17.93
C VAL A 9 1.26 9.40 19.03
N SER A 10 2.18 9.08 19.94
CA SER A 10 2.63 10.03 20.95
C SER A 10 3.47 11.13 20.28
N PRO A 11 3.51 12.35 20.84
CA PRO A 11 4.23 13.47 20.22
C PRO A 11 5.73 13.17 20.03
N HIS A 12 6.33 12.40 20.95
CA HIS A 12 7.74 11.99 20.85
C HIS A 12 7.98 10.95 19.75
N ALA A 13 6.99 10.12 19.44
CA ALA A 13 7.09 9.10 18.40
C ALA A 13 6.69 9.59 17.01
N LEU A 14 6.05 10.77 16.90
CA LEU A 14 5.48 11.26 15.65
C LEU A 14 6.51 11.35 14.52
N GLN A 15 7.67 11.94 14.80
CA GLN A 15 8.71 12.10 13.80
C GLN A 15 9.25 10.75 13.30
N GLY A 16 9.46 9.80 14.22
CA GLY A 16 9.86 8.43 13.87
C GLY A 16 8.81 7.73 13.01
N ALA A 17 7.55 7.81 13.41
CA ALA A 17 6.43 7.23 12.67
C ALA A 17 6.28 7.82 11.26
N LEU A 18 6.43 9.14 11.10
CA LEU A 18 6.39 9.80 9.79
C LEU A 18 7.56 9.37 8.90
N LYS A 19 8.76 9.23 9.48
CA LYS A 19 9.94 8.75 8.74
C LYS A 19 9.74 7.32 8.25
N ASP A 20 9.29 6.43 9.13
CA ASP A 20 9.03 5.04 8.78
C ASP A 20 7.91 4.92 7.76
N ALA A 21 6.83 5.70 7.90
CA ALA A 21 5.75 5.77 6.92
C ALA A 21 6.23 6.29 5.56
N CYS A 22 7.08 7.32 5.52
CA CYS A 22 7.69 7.78 4.27
C CYS A 22 8.52 6.70 3.59
N THR A 23 9.31 5.95 4.36
CA THR A 23 10.14 4.85 3.85
C THR A 23 9.28 3.68 3.34
N ALA A 24 8.24 3.31 4.07
CA ALA A 24 7.42 2.14 3.75
C ALA A 24 6.34 2.42 2.69
N LEU A 25 5.73 3.61 2.71
CA LEU A 25 4.53 3.94 1.92
C LEU A 25 4.78 5.00 0.83
N GLY A 26 5.95 5.65 0.87
CA GLY A 26 6.35 6.71 -0.05
C GLY A 26 5.92 8.11 0.40
N LYS A 27 6.80 9.10 0.19
CA LYS A 27 6.58 10.49 0.63
C LYS A 27 5.32 11.15 0.03
N GLY A 28 4.94 10.78 -1.19
CA GLY A 28 3.80 11.38 -1.90
C GLY A 28 2.42 10.89 -1.42
N ARG A 29 2.35 9.98 -0.44
CA ARG A 29 1.07 9.47 0.06
C ARG A 29 0.33 10.53 0.86
N GLN A 30 -0.97 10.69 0.63
CA GLN A 30 -1.77 11.63 1.41
C GLN A 30 -1.94 11.16 2.86
N CYS A 31 -1.98 12.11 3.79
CA CYS A 31 -2.23 11.86 5.19
C CYS A 31 -2.94 13.03 5.88
N CYS A 32 -3.48 12.76 7.07
CA CYS A 32 -4.04 13.75 7.97
C CYS A 32 -3.50 13.50 9.38
N LEU A 33 -3.05 14.57 10.03
CA LEU A 33 -2.66 14.57 11.43
C LEU A 33 -3.71 15.36 12.20
N ALA A 34 -4.40 14.66 13.10
CA ALA A 34 -5.38 15.25 13.99
C ALA A 34 -4.82 15.29 15.42
N ARG A 35 -4.80 16.46 16.04
CA ARG A 35 -4.22 16.71 17.35
C ARG A 35 -5.32 17.04 18.36
N GLU A 36 -5.30 16.37 19.51
CA GLU A 36 -6.21 16.62 20.64
C GLU A 36 -7.73 16.58 20.29
N ILE A 37 -8.18 15.56 19.54
CA ILE A 37 -9.56 15.34 19.01
C ILE A 37 -10.69 15.34 20.07
N THR A 38 -10.38 15.48 21.36
CA THR A 38 -11.38 15.56 22.44
C THR A 38 -11.37 16.88 23.21
N LYS A 39 -10.53 17.84 22.80
CA LYS A 39 -10.36 19.14 23.48
C LYS A 39 -10.86 20.25 22.57
N ILE A 40 -11.29 21.36 23.14
CA ILE A 40 -11.78 22.56 22.41
C ILE A 40 -10.77 23.08 21.35
N HIS A 41 -9.49 22.69 21.45
CA HIS A 41 -8.40 23.11 20.56
C HIS A 41 -7.95 22.01 19.60
N GLU A 42 -8.90 21.34 18.93
CA GLU A 42 -8.57 20.37 17.87
C GLU A 42 -7.83 21.07 16.72
N GLU A 43 -6.78 20.42 16.22
CA GLU A 43 -6.02 20.89 15.06
C GLU A 43 -5.92 19.76 14.05
N PHE A 44 -6.25 20.06 12.79
CA PHE A 44 -6.14 19.12 11.69
C PHE A 44 -5.16 19.65 10.66
N TRP A 45 -4.10 18.90 10.43
CA TRP A 45 -3.16 19.13 9.34
C TRP A 45 -3.40 18.10 8.24
N ARG A 46 -3.32 18.51 6.97
CA ARG A 46 -3.49 17.64 5.80
C ARG A 46 -2.42 17.94 4.76
N GLY A 47 -1.94 16.89 4.10
CA GLY A 47 -0.93 16.97 3.05
C GLY A 47 -0.30 15.60 2.84
N THR A 48 0.83 15.58 2.15
CA THR A 48 1.60 14.36 1.92
C THR A 48 2.43 13.96 3.13
N LEU A 49 2.82 12.69 3.22
CA LEU A 49 3.74 12.22 4.26
C LEU A 49 5.07 12.99 4.25
N GLY A 50 5.54 13.42 3.08
CA GLY A 50 6.74 14.26 2.93
C GLY A 50 6.58 15.62 3.57
N GLU A 51 5.51 16.35 3.23
CA GLU A 51 5.19 17.66 3.82
C GLU A 51 4.97 17.55 5.33
N ALA A 52 4.33 16.47 5.80
CA ALA A 52 4.15 16.21 7.23
C ALA A 52 5.50 16.04 7.93
N LEU A 53 6.41 15.25 7.35
CA LEU A 53 7.72 15.04 7.94
C LEU A 53 8.51 16.34 8.05
N GLU A 54 8.42 17.22 7.05
CA GLU A 54 9.07 18.53 7.05
C GLU A 54 8.48 19.46 8.12
N GLU A 55 7.16 19.61 8.14
CA GLU A 55 6.44 20.46 9.09
C GLU A 55 6.73 20.04 10.54
N PHE A 56 6.57 18.75 10.85
CA PHE A 56 6.64 18.22 12.21
C PHE A 56 8.06 17.86 12.67
N THR A 57 9.08 17.98 11.81
CA THR A 57 10.49 17.94 12.21
C THR A 57 10.98 19.31 12.69
N SER A 58 10.45 20.40 12.13
CA SER A 58 10.89 21.77 12.44
C SER A 58 10.28 22.34 13.73
N ARG A 59 9.23 21.69 14.26
CA ARG A 59 8.44 22.18 15.40
C ARG A 59 8.40 21.15 16.53
N ALA A 60 8.72 21.58 17.75
CA ALA A 60 8.43 20.77 18.94
C ALA A 60 6.90 20.67 19.11
N VAL A 61 6.36 19.47 18.90
CA VAL A 61 4.92 19.22 19.03
C VAL A 61 4.55 18.63 20.37
N ARG A 62 3.36 19.02 20.85
CA ARG A 62 2.77 18.57 22.12
C ARG A 62 1.33 18.11 21.89
N GLY A 63 0.86 17.22 22.75
CA GLY A 63 -0.47 16.62 22.65
C GLY A 63 -0.47 15.30 21.90
N GLU A 64 -1.60 14.61 21.93
CA GLU A 64 -1.80 13.31 21.30
C GLU A 64 -2.17 13.49 19.82
N PHE A 65 -1.60 12.65 18.96
CA PHE A 65 -1.85 12.68 17.53
C PHE A 65 -2.56 11.41 17.06
N THR A 66 -3.53 11.60 16.16
CA THR A 66 -4.05 10.55 15.29
C THR A 66 -3.54 10.81 13.88
N LEU A 67 -2.72 9.90 13.37
CA LEU A 67 -2.22 9.92 12.00
C LEU A 67 -3.09 9.00 11.14
N VAL A 68 -3.76 9.58 10.16
CA VAL A 68 -4.54 8.86 9.14
C VAL A 68 -3.76 8.90 7.83
N ILE A 69 -3.44 7.76 7.25
CA ILE A 69 -2.69 7.64 6.00
C ILE A 69 -3.58 7.04 4.93
N GLU A 70 -3.54 7.62 3.74
CA GLU A 70 -4.24 7.12 2.56
C GLU A 70 -3.87 5.65 2.26
N GLY A 71 -4.90 4.85 1.98
CA GLY A 71 -4.77 3.46 1.56
C GLY A 71 -3.99 3.31 0.25
N ALA A 72 -3.59 2.09 -0.08
CA ALA A 72 -2.89 1.79 -1.34
C ALA A 72 -3.72 2.33 -2.52
N ASN A 73 -3.08 3.13 -3.36
CA ASN A 73 -3.71 3.60 -4.59
C ASN A 73 -3.89 2.38 -5.49
N LEU A 74 -5.14 1.92 -5.60
CA LEU A 74 -5.52 0.88 -6.54
C LEU A 74 -5.27 1.44 -7.92
N LYS A 75 -4.35 0.81 -8.66
CA LYS A 75 -4.04 1.24 -10.02
C LYS A 75 -5.26 0.98 -10.90
N ASP A 76 -5.53 1.88 -11.82
CA ASP A 76 -6.64 1.69 -12.76
C ASP A 76 -6.33 0.56 -13.74
N ALA A 77 -7.35 -0.25 -14.04
CA ALA A 77 -7.29 -1.32 -15.02
C ALA A 77 -6.82 -0.84 -16.40
N ASN A 78 -7.09 0.42 -16.74
CA ASN A 78 -6.68 1.03 -18.01
C ASN A 78 -5.17 1.34 -18.10
N ASN A 79 -4.46 1.31 -16.97
CA ASN A 79 -3.05 1.68 -16.88
C ASN A 79 -2.14 0.47 -16.66
N VAL A 80 -2.61 -0.74 -16.98
CA VAL A 80 -1.79 -1.95 -16.89
C VAL A 80 -1.98 -2.80 -18.13
N SER A 81 -0.87 -3.13 -18.77
CA SER A 81 -0.84 -4.03 -19.92
C SER A 81 -0.87 -5.49 -19.47
N ASP A 82 -1.34 -6.37 -20.34
CA ASP A 82 -1.33 -7.83 -20.09
C ASP A 82 0.09 -8.35 -19.82
N GLU A 83 1.11 -7.74 -20.45
CA GLU A 83 2.52 -8.08 -20.24
C GLU A 83 3.00 -7.72 -18.83
N GLU A 84 2.61 -6.55 -18.31
CA GLU A 84 2.90 -6.19 -16.92
C GLU A 84 2.19 -7.11 -15.93
N VAL A 85 0.95 -7.53 -16.22
CA VAL A 85 0.22 -8.50 -15.39
C VAL A 85 0.96 -9.84 -15.33
N LYS A 86 1.48 -10.34 -16.46
CA LYS A 86 2.26 -11.58 -16.53
C LYS A 86 3.58 -11.48 -15.75
N ASN A 87 4.32 -10.39 -15.92
CA ASN A 87 5.56 -10.15 -15.19
C ASN A 87 5.33 -10.11 -13.66
N LEU A 88 4.23 -9.49 -13.22
CA LEU A 88 3.84 -9.49 -11.81
C LEU A 88 3.44 -10.88 -11.31
N LEU A 89 2.71 -11.65 -12.12
CA LEU A 89 2.33 -13.02 -11.80
C LEU A 89 3.59 -13.89 -11.58
N GLN A 90 4.57 -13.82 -12.48
CA GLN A 90 5.84 -14.54 -12.35
C GLN A 90 6.56 -14.14 -11.06
N LYS A 91 6.75 -12.84 -10.83
CA LYS A 91 7.43 -12.34 -9.64
C LYS A 91 6.78 -12.82 -8.34
N PHE A 92 5.46 -12.74 -8.21
CA PHE A 92 4.80 -13.19 -6.98
C PHE A 92 4.88 -14.70 -6.77
N VAL A 93 4.92 -15.48 -7.85
CA VAL A 93 5.13 -16.93 -7.77
C VAL A 93 6.57 -17.26 -7.36
N GLU A 94 7.56 -16.53 -7.88
CA GLU A 94 8.96 -16.62 -7.45
C GLU A 94 9.12 -16.25 -5.97
N ASP A 95 8.38 -15.25 -5.50
CA ASP A 95 8.28 -14.86 -4.08
C ASP A 95 7.50 -15.88 -3.22
N GLY A 96 7.06 -17.00 -3.79
CA GLY A 96 6.46 -18.13 -3.09
C GLY A 96 4.93 -18.09 -2.96
N MET A 97 4.23 -17.16 -3.61
CA MET A 97 2.76 -17.22 -3.69
C MET A 97 2.27 -18.27 -4.68
N SER A 98 1.16 -18.94 -4.36
CA SER A 98 0.48 -19.78 -5.35
C SER A 98 -0.05 -18.93 -6.52
N PRO A 99 -0.08 -19.45 -7.77
CA PRO A 99 -0.57 -18.71 -8.93
C PRO A 99 -1.98 -18.12 -8.76
N SER A 100 -2.88 -18.87 -8.12
CA SER A 100 -4.25 -18.41 -7.84
C SER A 100 -4.29 -17.21 -6.89
N ARG A 101 -3.44 -17.22 -5.85
CA ARG A 101 -3.32 -16.13 -4.88
C ARG A 101 -2.68 -14.89 -5.50
N ALA A 102 -1.66 -15.07 -6.35
CA ALA A 102 -1.06 -13.98 -7.10
C ALA A 102 -2.08 -13.32 -8.04
N ALA A 103 -2.88 -14.12 -8.76
CA ALA A 103 -3.95 -13.62 -9.64
C ALA A 103 -5.03 -12.84 -8.87
N ASP A 104 -5.47 -13.34 -7.71
CA ASP A 104 -6.44 -12.62 -6.86
C ASP A 104 -5.88 -11.30 -6.34
N HIS A 105 -4.59 -11.28 -5.97
CA HIS A 105 -3.92 -10.08 -5.49
C HIS A 105 -3.80 -9.00 -6.57
N ILE A 106 -3.35 -9.38 -7.78
CA ILE A 106 -3.22 -8.46 -8.91
C ILE A 106 -4.59 -7.94 -9.37
N ALA A 107 -5.60 -8.81 -9.45
CA ALA A 107 -6.96 -8.42 -9.82
C ALA A 107 -7.51 -7.32 -8.90
N LYS A 108 -7.28 -7.44 -7.59
CA LYS A 108 -7.65 -6.40 -6.62
C LYS A 108 -6.82 -5.12 -6.80
N LEU A 109 -5.48 -5.26 -6.84
CA LEU A 109 -4.55 -4.13 -6.92
C LEU A 109 -4.76 -3.25 -8.16
N TYR A 110 -5.13 -3.86 -9.29
CA TYR A 110 -5.35 -3.18 -10.57
C TYR A 110 -6.82 -3.07 -10.98
N ARG A 111 -7.76 -3.45 -10.10
CA ARG A 111 -9.21 -3.49 -10.38
C ARG A 111 -9.56 -4.26 -11.67
N LEU A 112 -8.78 -5.28 -12.00
CA LEU A 112 -9.00 -6.12 -13.18
C LEU A 112 -10.06 -7.18 -12.88
N PRO A 113 -10.84 -7.62 -13.88
CA PRO A 113 -11.74 -8.76 -13.72
C PRO A 113 -10.96 -10.00 -13.25
N LYS A 114 -11.30 -10.54 -12.07
CA LYS A 114 -10.61 -11.71 -11.49
C LYS A 114 -10.50 -12.89 -12.47
N LYS A 115 -11.54 -13.13 -13.27
CA LYS A 115 -11.57 -14.19 -14.29
C LYS A 115 -10.50 -13.99 -15.37
N GLN A 116 -10.24 -12.76 -15.79
CA GLN A 116 -9.22 -12.44 -16.79
C GLN A 116 -7.82 -12.76 -16.27
N VAL A 117 -7.46 -12.21 -15.10
CA VAL A 117 -6.14 -12.43 -14.49
C VAL A 117 -5.92 -13.90 -14.13
N TYR A 118 -6.96 -14.60 -13.69
CA TYR A 118 -6.89 -16.04 -13.42
C TYR A 118 -6.62 -16.85 -14.69
N ASN A 119 -7.30 -16.55 -15.80
CA ASN A 119 -7.03 -17.21 -17.08
C ASN A 119 -5.59 -16.97 -17.55
N MET A 120 -5.09 -15.73 -17.43
CA MET A 120 -3.69 -15.41 -17.73
C MET A 120 -2.74 -16.24 -16.87
N SER A 121 -3.02 -16.40 -15.57
CA SER A 121 -2.20 -17.25 -14.69
C SER A 121 -2.24 -18.73 -15.10
N LEU A 122 -3.37 -19.24 -15.59
CA LEU A 122 -3.47 -20.60 -16.08
C LEU A 122 -2.68 -20.79 -17.38
N GLU A 123 -2.70 -19.82 -18.29
CA GLU A 123 -1.92 -19.86 -19.53
C GLU A 123 -0.42 -19.79 -19.24
N GLU A 124 -0.01 -18.86 -18.38
CA GLU A 124 1.39 -18.64 -18.00
C GLU A 124 2.01 -19.86 -17.30
N PHE A 125 1.27 -20.48 -16.37
CA PHE A 125 1.79 -21.58 -15.55
C PHE A 125 1.29 -22.97 -15.95
N LYS A 126 0.57 -23.11 -17.07
CA LYS A 126 0.13 -24.41 -17.63
C LYS A 126 1.32 -25.37 -17.83
N HIS A 127 2.50 -24.83 -18.13
CA HIS A 127 3.74 -25.60 -18.31
C HIS A 127 4.49 -25.91 -17.00
N PHE A 128 4.15 -25.26 -15.87
CA PHE A 128 4.88 -25.42 -14.62
C PHE A 128 4.53 -26.73 -13.88
N LYS A 129 3.34 -27.29 -14.12
CA LYS A 129 2.92 -28.59 -13.54
C LYS A 129 3.40 -29.81 -14.32
N LEU A 130 3.69 -29.68 -15.62
CA LEU A 130 4.14 -30.80 -16.46
C LEU A 130 5.61 -31.19 -16.22
N ASN A 131 6.42 -30.31 -15.62
CA ASN A 131 7.86 -30.57 -15.39
C ASN A 131 8.19 -31.03 -13.96
N LYS A 132 7.22 -31.11 -13.05
CA LYS A 132 7.42 -31.61 -11.67
C LYS A 132 7.01 -33.07 -11.45
N GLU A 133 6.41 -33.72 -12.45
CA GLU A 133 6.08 -35.16 -12.39
C GLU A 133 7.11 -36.05 -13.12
N THR A 134 8.21 -35.47 -13.60
CA THR A 134 9.24 -36.20 -14.36
C THR A 134 10.65 -36.16 -13.72
N LEU A 135 10.76 -35.86 -12.43
CA LEU A 135 12.00 -35.98 -11.66
C LEU A 135 11.76 -36.74 -10.35
#